data_AF-A0A9N8K1C9-F1
#
_entry.id   AF-A0A9N8K1C9-F1
#
_cell.length_a   1.000
_cell.length_b   1.000
_cell.length_c   1.000
_cell.angle_alpha   90.00
_cell.angle_beta   90.00
_cell.angle_gamma   90.00
#
_symmetry.space_group_name_H-M   'P 1'
#
loop_
_entity.id
_entity.type
_entity.pdbx_description
1 polymer ?
#
loop_
_entity_poly.entity_id
_entity_poly.type
_entity_poly.pdbx_seq_one_letter_code
_entity_poly.pdbx_strand_id
1 'polypeptide(L)'
;MYFTRTLLLFVATSSLVASSPFTHNKRDAASTSSKQLSATTATSSEAPCPTTPEAGTYCGFVNPEDPCAPQPGGQGPRIVPDTVSAFKQYTPFQSISLNNTYAPGYTNIFKNLTAAADLHEYLGMYYLDTYSPSACAQKCNTATNCTSFNIYVERDPSQNPTKNDSTAPTVWGYWCPNPPSITNYVCALWGDGMYNSSATNYGQYRGGDFEVVIVGSNGFVKNGVYNSSSYWSAAPSPVSTSGMPQPSASSMVAYTGGAGALERGWLWMASALLVATMILL
;
A
#
# COMPACT_ATOMS: atom_id res chain seq x y z
N MET A 1 -11.93 -67.60 48.47
CA MET A 1 -11.79 -66.24 47.93
C MET A 1 -11.60 -65.31 49.12
N TYR A 2 -10.38 -64.84 49.32
CA TYR A 2 -9.91 -64.24 50.58
C TYR A 2 -10.03 -62.71 50.57
N PHE A 3 -10.47 -62.17 51.71
CA PHE A 3 -10.45 -60.77 52.15
C PHE A 3 -9.09 -60.08 51.88
N THR A 4 -8.94 -58.76 51.69
CA THR A 4 -9.19 -57.67 52.66
C THR A 4 -8.85 -56.29 52.04
N ARG A 5 -9.34 -55.22 52.70
CA ARG A 5 -8.80 -53.84 52.87
C ARG A 5 -9.33 -52.66 52.02
N THR A 6 -10.10 -51.85 52.74
CA THR A 6 -10.33 -50.39 52.74
C THR A 6 -9.08 -49.53 52.45
N LEU A 7 -9.24 -48.35 51.79
CA LEU A 7 -9.04 -46.99 52.36
C LEU A 7 -8.88 -45.83 51.32
N LEU A 8 -9.70 -44.77 51.54
CA LEU A 8 -9.56 -43.31 51.28
C LEU A 8 -9.36 -42.70 49.87
N LEU A 9 -10.31 -41.83 49.50
CA LEU A 9 -10.09 -40.61 48.72
C LEU A 9 -10.56 -39.41 49.55
N PHE A 10 -9.65 -38.47 49.81
CA PHE A 10 -9.94 -37.18 50.46
C PHE A 10 -10.47 -36.18 49.44
N VAL A 11 -11.62 -35.56 49.75
CA VAL A 11 -12.18 -34.40 49.02
C VAL A 11 -11.91 -33.14 49.84
N ALA A 12 -11.34 -32.13 49.18
CA ALA A 12 -11.04 -30.83 49.77
C ALA A 12 -12.32 -30.03 50.04
N THR A 13 -12.37 -29.44 51.24
CA THR A 13 -13.41 -28.56 51.77
C THR A 13 -13.05 -27.10 51.45
N SER A 14 -13.98 -26.20 51.14
CA SER A 14 -14.68 -25.29 52.07
C SER A 14 -14.89 -23.97 51.30
N SER A 15 -15.85 -23.08 51.51
CA SER A 15 -17.11 -23.03 52.26
C SER A 15 -17.82 -21.74 51.84
N LEU A 16 -19.15 -21.78 51.80
CA LEU A 16 -20.05 -20.64 51.67
C LEU A 16 -20.23 -19.96 53.04
N VAL A 17 -20.39 -18.63 53.11
CA VAL A 17 -21.09 -17.97 54.22
C VAL A 17 -21.95 -16.80 53.70
N ALA A 18 -23.16 -16.74 54.25
CA ALA A 18 -24.30 -15.89 53.92
C ALA A 18 -24.35 -14.54 54.68
N SER A 19 -25.30 -13.72 54.25
CA SER A 19 -25.59 -12.31 54.56
C SER A 19 -26.19 -12.00 55.95
N SER A 20 -26.06 -10.74 56.42
CA SER A 20 -27.10 -9.77 56.93
C SER A 20 -26.49 -8.75 57.96
N PRO A 21 -27.19 -7.69 58.49
CA PRO A 21 -27.13 -6.33 57.94
C PRO A 21 -26.92 -5.16 58.95
N PHE A 22 -26.81 -3.92 58.43
CA PHE A 22 -26.99 -2.58 59.02
C PHE A 22 -26.23 -2.12 60.30
N THR A 23 -25.46 -1.02 60.19
CA THR A 23 -25.67 0.24 60.96
C THR A 23 -24.85 1.41 60.37
N HIS A 24 -25.47 2.60 60.40
CA HIS A 24 -25.00 3.91 59.91
C HIS A 24 -23.96 4.57 60.85
N ASN A 25 -22.88 5.17 60.32
CA ASN A 25 -22.65 6.64 60.33
C ASN A 25 -21.26 7.09 59.84
N LYS A 26 -21.29 7.88 58.75
CA LYS A 26 -20.53 9.11 58.43
C LYS A 26 -19.05 9.27 58.89
N ARG A 27 -18.12 9.30 57.91
CA ARG A 27 -17.54 10.54 57.31
C ARG A 27 -16.45 10.25 56.26
N ASP A 28 -16.65 10.88 55.10
CA ASP A 28 -15.70 11.51 54.16
C ASP A 28 -14.52 10.71 53.54
N ALA A 29 -14.69 10.33 52.26
CA ALA A 29 -13.62 10.29 51.27
C ALA A 29 -14.20 10.59 49.86
N ALA A 30 -13.58 11.54 49.17
CA ALA A 30 -14.05 12.18 47.95
C ALA A 30 -14.21 11.21 46.76
N SER A 31 -15.36 11.29 46.09
CA SER A 31 -15.63 10.65 44.81
C SER A 31 -15.10 11.54 43.67
N THR A 32 -14.03 11.11 43.02
CA THR A 32 -13.62 11.68 41.73
C THR A 32 -14.46 11.02 40.64
N SER A 33 -15.49 11.75 40.20
CA SER A 33 -16.37 11.41 39.09
C SER A 33 -15.57 11.16 37.81
N SER A 34 -15.69 9.96 37.24
CA SER A 34 -15.30 9.66 35.86
C SER A 34 -16.21 10.45 34.93
N LYS A 35 -15.67 11.50 34.32
CA LYS A 35 -16.35 12.23 33.25
C LYS A 35 -16.57 11.30 32.07
N GLN A 36 -17.77 10.75 32.00
CA GLN A 36 -18.38 10.22 30.79
C GLN A 36 -18.33 11.33 29.73
N LEU A 37 -17.43 11.21 28.75
CA LEU A 37 -17.44 12.10 27.59
C LEU A 37 -18.77 11.88 26.88
N SER A 38 -19.63 12.89 26.98
CA SER A 38 -20.89 12.96 26.25
C SER A 38 -20.60 12.98 24.75
N ALA A 39 -21.38 12.20 24.01
CA ALA A 39 -21.41 12.21 22.56
C ALA A 39 -21.50 13.67 22.08
N THR A 40 -20.49 14.10 21.32
CA THR A 40 -20.50 15.42 20.70
C THR A 40 -21.59 15.42 19.65
N THR A 41 -22.59 16.27 19.88
CA THR A 41 -23.76 16.49 19.05
C THR A 41 -23.37 16.70 17.59
N ALA A 42 -24.04 15.95 16.71
CA ALA A 42 -23.93 16.07 15.26
C ALA A 42 -24.08 17.55 14.83
N THR A 43 -23.07 18.07 14.15
CA THR A 43 -23.15 19.41 13.57
C THR A 43 -23.79 19.32 12.18
N SER A 44 -25.08 19.65 12.16
CA SER A 44 -25.88 20.30 11.12
C SER A 44 -25.66 19.94 9.63
N SER A 45 -26.56 19.09 9.12
CA SER A 45 -27.21 19.34 7.82
C SER A 45 -28.72 19.45 8.09
N GLU A 46 -29.38 20.53 7.66
CA GLU A 46 -30.83 20.77 7.87
C GLU A 46 -31.75 19.74 7.17
N ALA A 47 -31.20 18.75 6.47
CA ALA A 47 -31.94 17.62 5.93
C ALA A 47 -31.81 16.39 6.84
N PRO A 48 -32.91 15.66 7.14
CA PRO A 48 -32.81 14.36 7.79
C PRO A 48 -31.98 13.43 6.91
N CYS A 49 -31.07 12.71 7.54
CA CYS A 49 -30.14 11.85 6.84
C CYS A 49 -30.94 10.70 6.19
N PRO A 50 -30.67 10.36 4.91
CA PRO A 50 -31.42 9.31 4.22
C PRO A 50 -31.26 7.93 4.89
N THR A 51 -30.22 7.77 5.70
CA THR A 51 -29.91 6.58 6.50
C THR A 51 -29.41 6.97 7.88
N THR A 52 -29.55 6.06 8.86
CA THR A 52 -28.91 6.22 10.17
C THR A 52 -27.39 6.14 10.00
N PRO A 53 -26.62 7.19 10.32
CA PRO A 53 -25.16 7.15 10.24
C PRO A 53 -24.59 6.12 11.22
N GLU A 54 -23.46 5.51 10.87
CA GLU A 54 -22.72 4.66 11.80
C GLU A 54 -22.26 5.49 13.01
N ALA A 55 -22.15 4.84 14.17
CA ALA A 55 -21.77 5.52 15.41
C ALA A 55 -20.42 6.25 15.26
N GLY A 56 -20.43 7.58 15.47
CA GLY A 56 -19.24 8.42 15.33
C GLY A 56 -19.00 9.00 13.91
N THR A 57 -19.89 8.74 12.96
CA THR A 57 -19.80 9.27 11.59
C THR A 57 -20.82 10.40 11.34
N TYR A 58 -20.68 11.09 10.21
CA TYR A 58 -21.58 12.17 9.79
C TYR A 58 -22.48 11.71 8.65
N CYS A 59 -23.56 12.46 8.41
CA CYS A 59 -24.49 12.14 7.34
C CYS A 59 -23.84 12.28 5.97
N GLY A 60 -23.85 11.20 5.18
CA GLY A 60 -23.14 11.13 3.89
C GLY A 60 -21.75 10.49 3.98
N PHE A 61 -21.28 10.12 5.18
CA PHE A 61 -20.13 9.22 5.31
C PHE A 61 -20.46 7.87 4.65
N VAL A 62 -19.53 7.40 3.82
CA VAL A 62 -19.57 6.06 3.23
C VAL A 62 -18.48 5.25 3.90
N ASN A 63 -18.86 4.19 4.61
CA ASN A 63 -17.90 3.21 5.11
C ASN A 63 -17.46 2.33 3.94
N PRO A 64 -16.19 2.38 3.48
CA PRO A 64 -15.74 1.54 2.38
C PRO A 64 -15.70 0.04 2.74
N GLU A 65 -15.85 -0.32 4.01
CA GLU A 65 -15.97 -1.71 4.46
C GLU A 65 -17.41 -2.23 4.43
N ASP A 66 -18.40 -1.36 4.21
CA ASP A 66 -19.78 -1.80 4.03
C ASP A 66 -19.90 -2.67 2.76
N PRO A 67 -20.74 -3.72 2.79
CA PRO A 67 -20.95 -4.56 1.61
C PRO A 67 -21.42 -3.70 0.43
N CYS A 68 -20.76 -3.89 -0.71
CA CYS A 68 -20.96 -3.16 -1.95
C CYS A 68 -20.80 -1.63 -1.89
N ALA A 69 -20.27 -1.08 -0.81
CA ALA A 69 -20.04 0.35 -0.72
C ALA A 69 -19.01 0.83 -1.76
N PRO A 70 -19.24 2.00 -2.39
CA PRO A 70 -18.27 2.60 -3.31
C PRO A 70 -16.87 2.68 -2.68
N GLN A 71 -15.86 2.24 -3.42
CA GLN A 71 -14.48 2.36 -2.99
C GLN A 71 -13.91 3.73 -3.38
N PRO A 72 -12.99 4.30 -2.57
CA PRO A 72 -12.30 5.54 -2.92
C PRO A 72 -11.33 5.34 -4.09
N GLY A 73 -10.95 6.44 -4.74
CA GLY A 73 -9.97 6.45 -5.83
C GLY A 73 -10.59 6.53 -7.23
N GLY A 74 -9.96 5.86 -8.20
CA GLY A 74 -10.40 5.77 -9.59
C GLY A 74 -9.93 6.92 -10.48
N GLN A 75 -8.84 7.58 -10.14
CA GLN A 75 -8.28 8.68 -10.94
C GLN A 75 -7.57 8.22 -12.22
N GLY A 76 -7.19 6.94 -12.30
CA GLY A 76 -6.58 6.37 -13.50
C GLY A 76 -7.60 6.05 -14.60
N PRO A 77 -7.11 5.70 -15.81
CA PRO A 77 -7.98 5.36 -16.93
C PRO A 77 -8.75 4.06 -16.67
N ARG A 78 -9.98 3.99 -17.16
CA ARG A 78 -10.74 2.72 -17.18
C ARG A 78 -10.21 1.82 -18.30
N ILE A 79 -9.84 0.59 -17.96
CA ILE A 79 -9.36 -0.39 -18.93
C ILE A 79 -10.53 -1.09 -19.62
N VAL A 80 -10.45 -1.19 -20.94
CA VAL A 80 -11.45 -1.88 -21.78
C VAL A 80 -10.72 -2.85 -22.72
N PRO A 81 -11.02 -4.16 -22.66
CA PRO A 81 -12.00 -4.81 -21.79
C PRO A 81 -11.55 -4.83 -20.31
N ASP A 82 -12.50 -4.75 -19.39
CA ASP A 82 -12.25 -4.77 -17.93
C ASP A 82 -11.90 -6.19 -17.47
N THR A 83 -10.65 -6.58 -17.72
CA THR A 83 -10.12 -7.90 -17.35
C THR A 83 -8.74 -7.72 -16.73
N VAL A 84 -8.37 -8.66 -15.86
CA VAL A 84 -7.03 -8.73 -15.27
C VAL A 84 -5.94 -8.75 -16.34
N SER A 85 -6.14 -9.55 -17.39
CA SER A 85 -5.17 -9.71 -18.48
C SER A 85 -4.97 -8.40 -19.24
N ALA A 86 -6.06 -7.71 -19.61
CA ALA A 86 -5.97 -6.42 -20.28
C ALA A 86 -5.30 -5.35 -19.40
N PHE A 87 -5.60 -5.34 -18.10
CA PHE A 87 -4.97 -4.42 -17.14
C PHE A 87 -3.45 -4.67 -17.04
N LYS A 88 -3.05 -5.94 -16.87
CA LYS A 88 -1.64 -6.34 -16.79
C LYS A 88 -0.85 -5.99 -18.06
N GLN A 89 -1.48 -6.07 -19.23
CA GLN A 89 -0.86 -5.82 -20.53
C GLN A 89 -0.98 -4.37 -21.03
N TYR A 90 -1.62 -3.47 -20.27
CA TYR A 90 -1.87 -2.10 -20.71
C TYR A 90 -0.58 -1.26 -20.76
N THR A 91 0.06 -1.24 -21.93
CA THR A 91 1.38 -0.62 -22.21
C THR A 91 1.59 0.79 -21.63
N PRO A 92 0.58 1.68 -21.60
CA PRO A 92 0.74 2.98 -20.97
C PRO A 92 1.12 2.91 -19.48
N PHE A 93 0.68 1.89 -18.72
CA PHE A 93 1.08 1.74 -17.31
C PHE A 93 2.57 1.39 -17.15
N GLN A 94 3.13 0.56 -18.03
CA GLN A 94 4.57 0.29 -18.02
C GLN A 94 5.35 1.53 -18.49
N SER A 95 4.82 2.24 -19.48
CA SER A 95 5.47 3.44 -20.04
C SER A 95 5.56 4.56 -19.00
N ILE A 96 4.47 4.83 -18.26
CA ILE A 96 4.49 5.87 -17.21
C ILE A 96 5.49 5.52 -16.11
N SER A 97 5.58 4.26 -15.67
CA SER A 97 6.53 3.88 -14.61
C SER A 97 7.97 3.94 -15.08
N LEU A 98 8.25 3.55 -16.33
CA LEU A 98 9.60 3.65 -16.90
C LEU A 98 10.06 5.09 -17.10
N ASN A 99 9.14 6.01 -17.39
CA ASN A 99 9.44 7.42 -17.65
C ASN A 99 9.45 8.29 -16.38
N ASN A 100 8.80 7.85 -15.30
CA ASN A 100 8.73 8.59 -14.04
C ASN A 100 9.59 7.90 -12.97
N THR A 101 10.91 8.03 -13.09
CA THR A 101 11.90 7.46 -12.16
C THR A 101 12.61 8.51 -11.30
N TYR A 102 12.18 9.77 -11.37
CA TYR A 102 12.78 10.87 -10.63
C TYR A 102 11.89 11.33 -9.46
N ALA A 103 12.50 11.43 -8.29
CA ALA A 103 11.91 12.02 -7.09
C ALA A 103 13.00 12.82 -6.33
N PRO A 104 12.79 14.11 -6.05
CA PRO A 104 13.80 14.94 -5.37
C PRO A 104 14.19 14.38 -4.00
N GLY A 105 15.49 14.12 -3.80
CA GLY A 105 16.02 13.59 -2.53
C GLY A 105 15.90 12.07 -2.36
N TYR A 106 15.51 11.34 -3.42
CA TYR A 106 15.36 9.89 -3.39
C TYR A 106 16.15 9.24 -4.53
N THR A 107 16.56 7.99 -4.28
CA THR A 107 17.16 7.09 -5.28
C THR A 107 16.10 6.06 -5.69
N ASN A 108 15.89 5.90 -7.00
CA ASN A 108 15.04 4.82 -7.53
C ASN A 108 15.79 3.48 -7.45
N ILE A 109 15.17 2.49 -6.81
CA ILE A 109 15.76 1.17 -6.54
C ILE A 109 15.33 0.14 -7.57
N PHE A 110 14.04 0.15 -7.89
CA PHE A 110 13.48 -0.69 -8.93
C PHE A 110 12.41 0.09 -9.68
N LYS A 111 12.11 -0.37 -10.90
CA LYS A 111 11.11 0.24 -11.75
C LYS A 111 10.34 -0.79 -12.53
N ASN A 112 9.08 -0.46 -12.82
CA ASN A 112 8.18 -1.22 -13.66
C ASN A 112 8.04 -2.70 -13.26
N LEU A 113 7.95 -2.99 -11.96
CA LEU A 113 7.63 -4.33 -11.48
C LEU A 113 6.11 -4.55 -11.46
N THR A 114 5.70 -5.83 -11.40
CA THR A 114 4.30 -6.27 -11.33
C THR A 114 3.87 -6.66 -9.91
N ALA A 115 4.55 -6.10 -8.91
CA ALA A 115 4.27 -6.29 -7.50
C ALA A 115 4.58 -4.99 -6.74
N ALA A 116 3.77 -4.69 -5.72
CA ALA A 116 4.06 -3.63 -4.77
C ALA A 116 5.08 -4.13 -3.73
N ALA A 117 5.73 -3.17 -3.09
CA ALA A 117 6.57 -3.43 -1.94
C ALA A 117 5.74 -3.99 -0.77
N ASP A 118 6.33 -4.94 -0.04
CA ASP A 118 5.82 -5.45 1.22
C ASP A 118 6.98 -5.46 2.22
N LEU A 119 6.90 -4.59 3.23
CA LEU A 119 7.94 -4.34 4.23
C LEU A 119 7.32 -4.34 5.63
N HIS A 120 8.13 -4.25 6.69
CA HIS A 120 7.61 -4.37 8.07
C HIS A 120 7.04 -3.04 8.59
N GLU A 121 7.71 -1.93 8.31
CA GLU A 121 7.31 -0.60 8.82
C GLU A 121 6.37 0.13 7.85
N TYR A 122 5.15 -0.37 7.65
CA TYR A 122 4.13 0.33 6.86
C TYR A 122 3.65 1.60 7.56
N LEU A 123 3.69 2.73 6.85
CA LEU A 123 3.31 4.04 7.40
C LEU A 123 1.99 4.57 6.82
N GLY A 124 1.46 3.93 5.78
CA GLY A 124 0.18 4.29 5.16
C GLY A 124 0.25 4.41 3.64
N MET A 125 -0.91 4.61 3.04
CA MET A 125 -1.08 4.78 1.59
C MET A 125 -1.89 6.01 1.24
N TYR A 126 -1.66 6.50 0.03
CA TYR A 126 -2.40 7.60 -0.58
C TYR A 126 -2.74 7.26 -2.02
N TYR A 127 -3.96 7.56 -2.44
CA TYR A 127 -4.30 7.63 -3.86
C TYR A 127 -3.87 8.99 -4.41
N LEU A 128 -3.16 8.96 -5.53
CA LEU A 128 -2.71 10.14 -6.24
C LEU A 128 -3.56 10.37 -7.49
N ASP A 129 -3.74 11.63 -7.87
CA ASP A 129 -4.45 11.98 -9.11
C ASP A 129 -3.69 11.55 -10.37
N THR A 130 -2.36 11.47 -10.28
CA THR A 130 -1.47 11.06 -11.37
C THR A 130 -0.34 10.19 -10.84
N TYR A 131 0.28 9.42 -11.71
CA TYR A 131 1.51 8.68 -11.40
C TYR A 131 2.69 9.66 -11.23
N SER A 132 2.90 10.15 -10.01
CA SER A 132 3.92 11.15 -9.69
C SER A 132 4.79 10.72 -8.50
N PRO A 133 6.00 10.20 -8.74
CA PRO A 133 6.96 9.89 -7.67
C PRO A 133 7.31 11.12 -6.83
N SER A 134 7.32 12.31 -7.43
CA SER A 134 7.58 13.56 -6.70
C SER A 134 6.45 13.90 -5.71
N ALA A 135 5.19 13.67 -6.07
CA ALA A 135 4.06 13.84 -5.14
C ALA A 135 4.09 12.80 -4.01
N CYS A 136 4.48 11.56 -4.31
CA CYS A 136 4.64 10.53 -3.28
C CYS A 136 5.82 10.83 -2.34
N ALA A 137 6.94 11.32 -2.87
CA ALA A 137 8.07 11.79 -2.08
C ALA A 137 7.69 12.92 -1.11
N GLN A 138 6.83 13.86 -1.52
CA GLN A 138 6.33 14.89 -0.62
C GLN A 138 5.55 14.31 0.56
N LYS A 139 4.70 13.30 0.33
CA LYS A 139 4.00 12.59 1.40
C LYS A 139 4.98 11.92 2.37
N CYS A 140 6.00 11.24 1.83
CA CYS A 140 7.07 10.64 2.64
C CYS A 140 7.92 11.68 3.39
N ASN A 141 8.11 12.88 2.86
CA ASN A 141 8.85 13.93 3.57
C ASN A 141 8.05 14.52 4.74
N THR A 142 6.72 14.48 4.68
CA THR A 142 5.84 14.93 5.77
C THR A 142 5.62 13.85 6.83
N ALA A 143 5.63 12.58 6.43
CA ALA A 143 5.45 11.47 7.35
C ALA A 143 6.69 11.25 8.24
N THR A 144 6.50 11.31 9.55
CA THR A 144 7.52 10.96 10.54
C THR A 144 8.04 9.54 10.26
N ASN A 145 9.36 9.36 10.34
CA ASN A 145 10.06 8.09 10.12
C ASN A 145 9.95 7.51 8.69
N CYS A 146 9.38 8.19 7.71
CA CYS A 146 9.36 7.66 6.35
C CYS A 146 10.75 7.73 5.70
N THR A 147 11.25 6.57 5.27
CA THR A 147 12.59 6.40 4.70
C THR A 147 12.52 5.90 3.26
N SER A 148 11.42 5.30 2.84
CA SER A 148 11.19 4.85 1.47
C SER A 148 9.72 4.93 1.08
N PHE A 149 9.44 4.88 -0.22
CA PHE A 149 8.08 4.80 -0.74
C PHE A 149 8.01 3.99 -2.02
N ASN A 150 6.87 3.34 -2.23
CA ASN A 150 6.55 2.62 -3.45
C ASN A 150 5.38 3.32 -4.14
N ILE A 151 5.52 3.60 -5.44
CA ILE A 151 4.43 4.09 -6.28
C ILE A 151 4.10 3.06 -7.35
N TYR A 152 2.82 2.73 -7.52
CA TYR A 152 2.36 1.68 -8.42
C TYR A 152 0.95 1.96 -8.95
N VAL A 153 0.57 1.23 -9.99
CA VAL A 153 -0.79 1.23 -10.54
C VAL A 153 -1.51 -0.01 -10.05
N GLU A 154 -2.67 0.15 -9.44
CA GLU A 154 -3.47 -0.93 -8.87
C GLU A 154 -4.84 -1.01 -9.54
N ARG A 155 -5.25 -2.24 -9.88
CA ARG A 155 -6.61 -2.55 -10.28
C ARG A 155 -7.41 -2.81 -9.01
N ASP A 156 -8.29 -1.89 -8.66
CA ASP A 156 -9.14 -2.01 -7.47
C ASP A 156 -10.60 -2.19 -7.85
N PRO A 157 -11.43 -2.79 -6.99
CA PRO A 157 -12.85 -2.90 -7.23
C PRO A 157 -13.52 -1.53 -7.03
N SER A 158 -14.52 -1.17 -7.84
CA SER A 158 -15.27 0.07 -7.67
C SER A 158 -16.18 0.06 -6.43
N GLN A 159 -16.43 -1.12 -5.87
CA GLN A 159 -17.29 -1.37 -4.72
C GLN A 159 -16.64 -2.42 -3.81
N ASN A 160 -16.91 -2.45 -2.52
CA ASN A 160 -16.39 -3.49 -1.64
C ASN A 160 -16.98 -4.86 -2.02
N PRO A 161 -16.19 -5.82 -2.55
CA PRO A 161 -16.75 -7.05 -3.07
C PRO A 161 -17.30 -7.96 -1.98
N THR A 162 -18.52 -8.49 -2.17
CA THR A 162 -19.21 -9.39 -1.23
C THR A 162 -20.10 -10.42 -1.94
N LYS A 163 -20.32 -11.55 -1.28
CA LYS A 163 -21.15 -12.69 -1.75
C LYS A 163 -22.35 -12.95 -0.84
N ASN A 164 -23.01 -11.90 -0.36
CA ASN A 164 -24.02 -11.97 0.70
C ASN A 164 -23.49 -12.61 1.99
N ASP A 165 -22.20 -12.41 2.29
CA ASP A 165 -21.49 -12.99 3.43
C ASP A 165 -21.35 -12.03 4.62
N SER A 166 -21.85 -10.79 4.47
CA SER A 166 -21.89 -9.80 5.53
C SER A 166 -23.29 -9.61 6.10
N THR A 167 -23.36 -9.40 7.41
CA THR A 167 -24.56 -9.03 8.15
C THR A 167 -24.61 -7.56 8.54
N ALA A 168 -23.59 -6.78 8.16
CA ALA A 168 -23.55 -5.34 8.42
C ALA A 168 -24.69 -4.62 7.70
N PRO A 169 -25.42 -3.69 8.35
CA PRO A 169 -26.41 -2.86 7.68
C PRO A 169 -25.77 -2.04 6.55
N THR A 170 -26.28 -2.14 5.32
CA THR A 170 -25.82 -1.34 4.18
C THR A 170 -26.98 -0.96 3.27
N VAL A 171 -26.82 0.15 2.56
CA VAL A 171 -27.75 0.59 1.50
C VAL A 171 -27.26 0.29 0.09
N TRP A 172 -26.05 -0.24 -0.04
CA TRP A 172 -25.40 -0.47 -1.34
C TRP A 172 -25.71 -1.85 -1.94
N GLY A 173 -26.31 -2.74 -1.13
CA GLY A 173 -26.60 -4.12 -1.50
C GLY A 173 -25.60 -5.09 -0.89
N TYR A 174 -25.94 -6.38 -0.96
CA TYR A 174 -25.17 -7.47 -0.35
C TYR A 174 -24.50 -8.38 -1.39
N TRP A 175 -24.75 -8.14 -2.69
CA TRP A 175 -24.25 -8.98 -3.78
C TRP A 175 -23.51 -8.17 -4.84
N CYS A 176 -22.19 -8.20 -4.78
CA CYS A 176 -21.29 -7.60 -5.77
C CYS A 176 -19.94 -8.35 -5.75
N PRO A 177 -19.91 -9.63 -6.13
CA PRO A 177 -18.69 -10.44 -5.98
C PRO A 177 -17.53 -9.99 -6.87
N ASN A 178 -17.83 -9.43 -8.04
CA ASN A 178 -16.84 -8.96 -9.03
C ASN A 178 -17.34 -7.64 -9.66
N PRO A 179 -17.29 -6.51 -8.91
CA PRO A 179 -17.73 -5.23 -9.43
C PRO A 179 -16.78 -4.73 -10.54
N PRO A 180 -17.18 -3.71 -11.33
CA PRO A 180 -16.29 -3.05 -12.28
C PRO A 180 -14.98 -2.61 -11.61
N SER A 181 -13.87 -2.63 -12.34
CA SER A 181 -12.61 -2.11 -11.80
C SER A 181 -12.50 -0.59 -11.92
N ILE A 182 -11.75 -0.04 -10.98
CA ILE A 182 -11.16 1.29 -11.02
C ILE A 182 -9.63 1.16 -11.08
N THR A 183 -8.98 2.19 -11.60
CA THR A 183 -7.51 2.26 -11.67
C THR A 183 -7.02 3.28 -10.67
N ASN A 184 -6.12 2.85 -9.79
CA ASN A 184 -5.54 3.68 -8.75
C ASN A 184 -4.04 3.89 -8.95
N TYR A 185 -3.57 5.12 -8.74
CA TYR A 185 -2.15 5.41 -8.58
C TYR A 185 -1.85 5.43 -7.09
N VAL A 186 -1.26 4.37 -6.57
CA VAL A 186 -1.05 4.18 -5.15
C VAL A 186 0.35 4.65 -4.76
N CYS A 187 0.43 5.41 -3.68
CA CYS A 187 1.66 5.81 -3.01
C CYS A 187 1.69 5.18 -1.62
N ALA A 188 2.48 4.13 -1.44
CA ALA A 188 2.68 3.45 -0.16
C ALA A 188 3.98 3.95 0.51
N LEU A 189 3.89 4.32 1.78
CA LEU A 189 5.00 4.86 2.57
C LEU A 189 5.53 3.82 3.55
N TRP A 190 6.86 3.81 3.74
CA TRP A 190 7.53 2.83 4.58
C TRP A 190 8.63 3.49 5.44
N GLY A 191 8.79 2.99 6.66
CA GLY A 191 9.90 3.29 7.57
C GLY A 191 11.15 2.44 7.31
N ASP A 192 11.01 1.41 6.48
CA ASP A 192 12.08 0.50 6.07
C ASP A 192 12.79 0.91 4.79
N GLY A 193 13.99 0.36 4.60
CA GLY A 193 14.72 0.45 3.34
C GLY A 193 14.07 -0.44 2.28
N MET A 194 14.12 0.01 1.03
CA MET A 194 13.54 -0.72 -0.10
C MET A 194 14.63 -1.39 -0.95
N TYR A 195 14.34 -2.60 -1.40
CA TYR A 195 15.17 -3.43 -2.28
C TYR A 195 14.34 -3.96 -3.44
N ASN A 196 14.99 -4.49 -4.48
CA ASN A 196 14.27 -5.12 -5.59
C ASN A 196 13.44 -6.33 -5.10
N SER A 197 13.95 -7.07 -4.12
CA SER A 197 13.26 -8.20 -3.48
C SER A 197 12.12 -7.80 -2.56
N SER A 198 11.92 -6.50 -2.29
CA SER A 198 10.79 -6.03 -1.49
C SER A 198 9.47 -6.09 -2.25
N ALA A 199 9.50 -6.15 -3.58
CA ALA A 199 8.31 -6.20 -4.41
C ALA A 199 7.71 -7.61 -4.46
N THR A 200 6.98 -8.00 -3.40
CA THR A 200 6.39 -9.33 -3.23
C THR A 200 4.87 -9.34 -3.13
N ASN A 201 4.22 -8.18 -3.03
CA ASN A 201 2.77 -8.09 -3.05
C ASN A 201 2.25 -8.04 -4.49
N TYR A 202 1.74 -9.17 -4.99
CA TYR A 202 1.20 -9.29 -6.35
C TYR A 202 -0.28 -8.92 -6.46
N GLY A 203 -0.90 -8.46 -5.36
CA GLY A 203 -2.34 -8.34 -5.21
C GLY A 203 -2.98 -9.63 -4.70
N GLN A 204 -4.30 -9.60 -4.57
CA GLN A 204 -5.09 -10.68 -3.97
C GLN A 204 -6.52 -10.69 -4.50
N TYR A 205 -7.21 -11.80 -4.29
CA TYR A 205 -8.65 -11.87 -4.50
C TYR A 205 -9.39 -11.17 -3.34
N ARG A 206 -10.37 -10.32 -3.67
CA ARG A 206 -11.31 -9.68 -2.73
C ARG A 206 -12.73 -10.19 -2.97
N GLY A 207 -13.46 -10.52 -1.90
CA GLY A 207 -14.81 -11.10 -1.99
C GLY A 207 -14.88 -12.43 -2.78
N GLY A 208 -13.73 -13.06 -3.03
CA GLY A 208 -13.59 -14.32 -3.75
C GLY A 208 -13.45 -14.22 -5.28
N ASP A 209 -14.04 -13.21 -5.94
CA ASP A 209 -14.08 -13.18 -7.42
C ASP A 209 -13.34 -11.98 -8.04
N PHE A 210 -13.15 -10.88 -7.32
CA PHE A 210 -12.41 -9.73 -7.85
C PHE A 210 -10.91 -9.90 -7.60
N GLU A 211 -10.09 -9.99 -8.65
CA GLU A 211 -8.62 -10.00 -8.53
C GLU A 211 -8.06 -8.58 -8.57
N VAL A 212 -7.48 -8.15 -7.44
CA VAL A 212 -6.62 -6.97 -7.36
C VAL A 212 -5.28 -7.32 -7.97
N VAL A 213 -4.76 -6.44 -8.84
CA VAL A 213 -3.47 -6.65 -9.49
C VAL A 213 -2.67 -5.36 -9.55
N ILE A 214 -1.35 -5.51 -9.46
CA ILE A 214 -0.40 -4.40 -9.42
C ILE A 214 0.50 -4.42 -10.66
N VAL A 215 0.72 -3.25 -11.25
CA VAL A 215 1.65 -3.02 -12.36
C VAL A 215 2.36 -1.68 -12.24
N GLY A 216 3.41 -1.48 -13.04
CA GLY A 216 4.11 -0.20 -13.11
C GLY A 216 4.69 0.23 -11.76
N SER A 217 5.18 -0.72 -10.96
CA SER A 217 5.64 -0.47 -9.59
C SER A 217 7.08 0.03 -9.58
N ASN A 218 7.30 1.18 -8.95
CA ASN A 218 8.60 1.80 -8.74
C ASN A 218 8.88 1.99 -7.24
N GLY A 219 10.08 1.62 -6.80
CA GLY A 219 10.53 1.76 -5.41
C GLY A 219 11.56 2.86 -5.27
N PHE A 220 11.46 3.66 -4.22
CA PHE A 220 12.34 4.80 -3.95
C PHE A 220 12.79 4.83 -2.51
N VAL A 221 14.07 5.14 -2.28
CA VAL A 221 14.64 5.27 -0.94
C VAL A 221 15.24 6.66 -0.76
N LYS A 222 15.01 7.27 0.41
CA LYS A 222 15.50 8.59 0.76
C LYS A 222 17.03 8.57 0.79
N ASN A 223 17.64 9.56 0.15
CA ASN A 223 19.09 9.67 0.07
C ASN A 223 19.68 9.86 1.46
N GLY A 224 20.80 9.18 1.74
CA GLY A 224 21.49 9.28 3.02
C GLY A 224 20.91 8.42 4.15
N VAL A 225 19.79 7.71 3.95
CA VAL A 225 19.26 6.79 4.97
C VAL A 225 19.91 5.40 4.91
N TYR A 226 20.22 4.88 3.72
CA TYR A 226 20.98 3.63 3.58
C TYR A 226 22.12 3.77 2.58
N ASN A 227 23.15 2.92 2.72
CA ASN A 227 24.32 2.95 1.85
C ASN A 227 23.95 2.42 0.45
N SER A 228 24.28 3.17 -0.59
CA SER A 228 24.03 2.75 -1.98
C SER A 228 24.55 1.35 -2.33
N SER A 229 25.63 0.89 -1.66
CA SER A 229 26.20 -0.45 -1.87
C SER A 229 25.34 -1.61 -1.35
N SER A 230 24.42 -1.36 -0.39
CA SER A 230 23.53 -2.39 0.14
C SER A 230 22.27 -2.61 -0.71
N TYR A 231 21.87 -1.65 -1.54
CA TYR A 231 20.66 -1.80 -2.37
C TYR A 231 20.83 -2.81 -3.52
N TRP A 232 22.06 -2.95 -4.03
CA TRP A 232 22.39 -3.79 -5.19
C TRP A 232 22.96 -5.17 -4.82
N SER A 233 23.35 -5.36 -3.56
CA SER A 233 23.92 -6.63 -3.06
C SER A 233 22.87 -7.65 -2.63
N ALA A 234 21.60 -7.25 -2.50
CA ALA A 234 20.46 -8.16 -2.50
C ALA A 234 20.08 -8.50 -3.96
N ALA A 235 20.96 -9.24 -4.64
CA ALA A 235 20.65 -9.77 -5.96
C ALA A 235 19.37 -10.65 -5.87
N PRO A 236 18.41 -10.51 -6.81
CA PRO A 236 17.35 -11.49 -6.93
C PRO A 236 17.98 -12.87 -7.18
N SER A 237 17.43 -13.92 -6.56
CA SER A 237 17.71 -15.28 -7.02
C SER A 237 17.40 -15.35 -8.53
N PRO A 238 18.29 -15.91 -9.36
CA PRO A 238 18.00 -16.06 -10.77
C PRO A 238 16.73 -16.90 -10.93
N VAL A 239 15.73 -16.34 -11.61
CA VAL A 239 14.53 -17.06 -12.03
C VAL A 239 14.96 -18.21 -12.95
N SER A 240 14.53 -19.43 -12.64
CA SER A 240 14.74 -20.59 -13.50
C SER A 240 14.13 -20.34 -14.88
N THR A 241 14.97 -20.28 -15.92
CA THR A 241 14.54 -20.14 -17.32
C THR A 241 14.15 -21.49 -17.95
N SER A 242 13.70 -22.47 -17.17
CA SER A 242 13.18 -23.72 -17.74
C SER A 242 11.84 -23.45 -18.42
N GLY A 243 11.88 -23.09 -19.71
CA GLY A 243 10.70 -23.01 -20.59
C GLY A 243 10.59 -21.80 -21.51
N MET A 244 11.47 -20.79 -21.45
CA MET A 244 11.48 -19.71 -22.45
C MET A 244 12.49 -19.99 -23.57
N PRO A 245 12.13 -19.82 -24.86
CA PRO A 245 13.09 -19.89 -25.96
C PRO A 245 14.23 -18.88 -25.73
N GLN A 246 15.46 -19.38 -25.66
CA GLN A 246 16.67 -18.55 -25.60
C GLN A 246 16.75 -17.64 -26.84
N PRO A 247 16.99 -16.32 -26.70
CA PRO A 247 17.45 -15.51 -27.81
C PRO A 247 18.85 -15.97 -28.22
N SER A 248 19.05 -16.25 -29.51
CA SER A 248 20.33 -16.71 -30.05
C SER A 248 21.45 -15.70 -29.74
N ALA A 249 22.63 -16.20 -29.37
CA ALA A 249 23.82 -15.46 -28.94
C ALA A 249 24.42 -14.47 -29.96
N SER A 250 23.76 -14.20 -31.09
CA SER A 250 24.24 -13.31 -32.15
C SER A 250 23.83 -11.84 -31.99
N SER A 251 23.08 -11.46 -30.94
CA SER A 251 22.62 -10.07 -30.74
C SER A 251 23.13 -9.38 -29.47
N MET A 252 24.09 -9.97 -28.75
CA MET A 252 24.74 -9.29 -27.62
C MET A 252 26.01 -8.59 -28.11
N VAL A 253 25.94 -7.28 -28.34
CA VAL A 253 27.13 -6.43 -28.44
C VAL A 253 27.54 -6.05 -27.02
N ALA A 254 28.73 -6.49 -26.61
CA ALA A 254 29.29 -6.16 -25.29
C ALA A 254 29.63 -4.66 -25.22
N TYR A 255 29.10 -3.96 -24.22
CA TYR A 255 29.50 -2.59 -23.89
C TYR A 255 30.86 -2.63 -23.18
N THR A 256 31.95 -2.45 -23.92
CA THR A 256 33.30 -2.22 -23.37
C THR A 256 33.58 -0.72 -23.32
N GLY A 257 33.01 -0.04 -22.34
CA GLY A 257 33.35 1.35 -22.01
C GLY A 257 34.39 1.38 -20.89
N GLY A 258 35.68 1.26 -21.24
CA GLY A 258 36.79 1.44 -20.30
C GLY A 258 37.00 2.93 -19.98
N ALA A 259 37.16 3.24 -18.69
CA ALA A 259 37.64 4.54 -18.23
C ALA A 259 39.10 4.72 -18.66
N GLY A 260 39.33 5.51 -19.71
CA GLY A 260 40.65 5.93 -20.18
C GLY A 260 40.82 7.43 -20.02
N ALA A 261 41.91 7.84 -19.39
CA ALA A 261 42.29 9.24 -19.16
C ALA A 261 42.35 10.05 -20.48
N LEU A 262 41.67 11.19 -20.51
CA LEU A 262 41.83 12.18 -21.58
C LEU A 262 43.01 13.08 -21.23
N GLU A 263 44.16 12.85 -21.86
CA GLU A 263 45.26 13.79 -21.89
C GLU A 263 44.87 15.06 -22.67
N ARG A 264 45.35 16.19 -22.15
CA ARG A 264 45.16 17.53 -22.73
C ARG A 264 45.98 17.66 -24.01
N GLY A 265 45.29 17.76 -25.12
CA GLY A 265 45.86 18.24 -26.37
C GLY A 265 44.85 18.02 -27.47
N TRP A 266 44.72 18.97 -28.40
CA TRP A 266 43.93 18.86 -29.64
C TRP A 266 42.44 19.25 -29.57
N LEU A 267 42.08 20.27 -28.78
CA LEU A 267 40.78 20.97 -28.93
C LEU A 267 40.89 22.45 -29.34
N TRP A 268 42.07 22.91 -29.73
CA TRP A 268 42.25 24.22 -30.34
C TRP A 268 42.81 23.99 -31.74
N MET A 269 41.99 24.15 -32.78
CA MET A 269 42.34 24.44 -34.20
C MET A 269 41.30 23.96 -35.23
N ALA A 270 40.10 23.53 -34.84
CA ALA A 270 39.04 23.22 -35.81
C ALA A 270 37.76 24.01 -35.53
N SER A 271 37.72 25.20 -36.13
CA SER A 271 36.54 25.70 -36.86
C SER A 271 35.32 26.11 -36.00
N ALA A 272 35.17 27.34 -35.51
CA ALA A 272 35.42 28.66 -36.12
C ALA A 272 34.91 28.83 -37.58
N LEU A 273 34.21 27.83 -38.16
CA LEU A 273 33.77 27.87 -39.56
C LEU A 273 32.26 27.64 -39.75
N LEU A 274 31.46 27.69 -38.68
CA LEU A 274 30.01 27.44 -38.74
C LEU A 274 29.13 28.60 -38.24
N VAL A 275 29.73 29.76 -37.90
CA VAL A 275 28.98 30.94 -37.41
C VAL A 275 28.91 32.08 -38.44
N ALA A 276 29.53 31.94 -39.63
CA ALA A 276 29.60 33.02 -40.62
C ALA A 276 28.57 32.94 -41.78
N THR A 277 27.64 31.98 -41.80
CA THR A 277 26.67 31.82 -42.92
C THR A 277 25.21 32.08 -42.58
N MET A 278 24.92 32.74 -41.45
CA MET A 278 23.55 33.21 -41.12
C MET A 278 23.47 34.73 -40.90
N ILE A 279 24.18 35.51 -41.72
CA ILE A 279 23.88 36.94 -41.91
C ILE A 279 24.09 37.24 -43.40
N LEU A 280 23.07 37.00 -44.23
CA LEU A 280 22.74 37.66 -45.51
C LEU A 280 21.81 36.74 -46.30
N LEU A 281 20.51 36.87 -46.04
CA LEU A 281 19.38 36.79 -46.97
C LEU A 281 18.14 37.33 -46.24
#